data_AF-A0A8J1VRI9-F1
#
_entry.id   AF-A0A8J1VRI9-F1
#
_cell.length_a   1.000
_cell.length_b   1.000
_cell.length_c   1.000
_cell.angle_alpha   90.00
_cell.angle_beta   90.00
_cell.angle_gamma   90.00
#
_symmetry.space_group_name_H-M   'P 1'
#
loop_
_entity.id
_entity.type
_entity.pdbx_description
1 polymer ?
#
loop_
_entity_poly.entity_id
_entity_poly.type
_entity_poly.pdbx_seq_one_letter_code
_entity_poly.pdbx_strand_id
1 'polypeptide(L)'
;MVDYTLYSLIAKVGDDDEAGLFSPHVWKTVLDCKYLGLPFKTVGKSFAQIPGEFSEQVGRAVQVPTIKCGEEYVNESWVISEYLENTHGTAGKSLYGGSAAGKRFCKFIELWTYSTFADEFRPILYPVVYSHMDSASQSVFKNVIWGDDTPKWKAATARLADPEWLERQFEMTRKRMKLLESFLAASDGPFLMGQEVSHADFSVSGAYAWCRMHKDMDQAVWRHHSLPKLGEWLDAMLQSGLVETRRLK
;
A
#
# COMPACT_ATOMS: atom_id res chain seq x y z
N MET A 1 19.12 -17.81 10.71
CA MET A 1 17.86 -17.07 10.49
C MET A 1 18.25 -15.75 9.86
N VAL A 2 17.67 -15.40 8.71
CA VAL A 2 17.99 -14.11 8.06
C VAL A 2 17.35 -12.99 8.89
N ASP A 3 18.11 -11.94 9.21
CA ASP A 3 17.61 -10.77 9.94
C ASP A 3 17.39 -9.63 8.95
N TYR A 4 16.13 -9.39 8.60
CA TYR A 4 15.74 -8.28 7.72
C TYR A 4 15.45 -7.02 8.54
N THR A 5 15.94 -5.88 8.07
CA THR A 5 15.43 -4.56 8.51
C THR A 5 14.58 -3.96 7.40
N LEU A 6 13.30 -3.73 7.67
CA LEU A 6 12.38 -3.01 6.78
C LEU A 6 12.36 -1.53 7.16
N TYR A 7 12.88 -0.70 6.27
CA TYR A 7 12.72 0.75 6.33
C TYR A 7 11.33 1.11 5.80
N SER A 8 10.55 1.73 6.68
CA SER A 8 9.13 2.02 6.51
C SER A 8 8.87 3.53 6.47
N LEU A 9 7.62 3.91 6.25
CA LEU A 9 7.18 5.31 6.27
C LEU A 9 6.46 5.61 7.58
N ILE A 10 6.86 6.70 8.24
CA ILE A 10 6.18 7.27 9.42
C ILE A 10 5.71 8.69 9.11
N ALA A 11 4.61 9.12 9.72
CA ALA A 11 4.04 10.44 9.47
C ALA A 11 4.89 11.53 10.17
N LYS A 12 5.39 11.19 11.34
CA LYS A 12 6.17 12.07 12.22
C LYS A 12 7.40 11.33 12.70
N VAL A 13 8.52 12.05 12.81
CA VAL A 13 9.75 11.50 13.38
C VAL A 13 9.51 10.97 14.80
N GLY A 14 9.99 9.76 15.08
CA GLY A 14 9.86 9.09 16.38
C GLY A 14 8.56 8.31 16.58
N ASP A 15 7.67 8.31 15.58
CA ASP A 15 6.41 7.56 15.63
C ASP A 15 6.56 6.14 15.07
N ASP A 16 7.49 5.38 15.63
CA ASP A 16 7.83 4.03 15.15
C ASP A 16 6.69 3.02 15.38
N ASP A 17 5.77 3.31 16.30
CA ASP A 17 4.53 2.55 16.50
C ASP A 17 3.57 2.68 15.30
N GLU A 18 3.65 3.80 14.56
CA GLU A 18 2.92 4.08 13.32
C GLU A 18 3.66 3.62 12.04
N ALA A 19 4.81 2.94 12.16
CA ALA A 19 5.61 2.56 11.00
C ALA A 19 4.84 1.67 10.02
N GLY A 20 4.51 2.24 8.86
CA GLY A 20 3.85 1.58 7.74
C GLY A 20 2.35 1.80 7.65
N LEU A 21 1.73 2.56 8.56
CA LEU A 21 0.26 2.70 8.62
C LEU A 21 -0.36 3.30 7.35
N PHE A 22 0.38 4.10 6.57
CA PHE A 22 -0.18 4.77 5.40
C PHE A 22 0.60 4.66 4.08
N SER A 23 1.73 3.95 4.04
CA SER A 23 2.38 3.64 2.74
C SER A 23 1.83 2.34 2.18
N PRO A 24 1.06 2.38 1.08
CA PRO A 24 0.54 1.15 0.49
C PRO A 24 1.67 0.25 -0.05
N HIS A 25 2.81 0.82 -0.45
CA HIS A 25 3.96 0.07 -0.92
C HIS A 25 4.68 -0.68 0.21
N VAL A 26 4.79 -0.07 1.39
CA VAL A 26 5.36 -0.75 2.58
C VAL A 26 4.45 -1.92 3.00
N TRP A 27 3.13 -1.73 2.95
CA TRP A 27 2.18 -2.80 3.26
C TRP A 27 2.40 -4.05 2.41
N LYS A 28 2.69 -3.90 1.12
CA LYS A 28 3.03 -5.05 0.24
C LYS A 28 4.21 -5.83 0.79
N THR A 29 5.32 -5.14 1.08
CA THR A 29 6.54 -5.79 1.60
C THR A 29 6.31 -6.43 2.96
N VAL A 30 5.52 -5.82 3.84
CA VAL A 30 5.12 -6.43 5.12
C VAL A 30 4.37 -7.74 4.88
N LEU A 31 3.40 -7.74 3.96
CA LEU A 31 2.59 -8.92 3.64
C LEU A 31 3.42 -10.00 2.92
N ASP A 32 4.32 -9.63 2.01
CA ASP A 32 5.27 -10.54 1.36
C ASP A 32 6.12 -11.27 2.41
N CYS A 33 6.75 -10.52 3.33
CA CYS A 33 7.57 -11.08 4.41
C CYS A 33 6.75 -12.00 5.31
N LYS A 34 5.56 -11.56 5.73
CA LYS A 34 4.68 -12.37 6.60
C LYS A 34 4.22 -13.64 5.92
N TYR A 35 3.80 -13.54 4.66
CA TYR A 35 3.39 -14.70 3.88
C TYR A 35 4.53 -15.69 3.84
N LEU A 36 5.74 -15.29 3.44
CA LEU A 36 6.92 -16.15 3.40
C LEU A 36 7.40 -16.63 4.79
N GLY A 37 6.91 -16.05 5.89
CA GLY A 37 7.30 -16.41 7.25
C GLY A 37 8.67 -15.83 7.65
N LEU A 38 9.03 -14.69 7.07
CA LEU A 38 10.30 -14.03 7.27
C LEU A 38 10.21 -13.01 8.40
N PRO A 39 10.98 -13.16 9.49
CA PRO A 39 11.03 -12.15 10.53
C PRO A 39 11.75 -10.90 10.02
N PHE A 40 11.29 -9.73 10.46
CA PHE A 40 11.94 -8.46 10.17
C PHE A 40 11.75 -7.49 11.34
N LYS A 41 12.70 -6.57 11.47
CA LYS A 41 12.58 -5.38 12.30
C LYS A 41 12.12 -4.22 11.43
N THR A 42 11.33 -3.30 11.98
CA THR A 42 10.89 -2.10 11.27
C THR A 42 11.64 -0.88 11.78
N VAL A 43 12.08 -0.01 10.87
CA VAL A 43 12.67 1.30 11.17
C VAL A 43 11.87 2.35 10.41
N GLY A 44 11.22 3.27 11.11
CA GLY A 44 10.48 4.35 10.49
C GLY A 44 11.40 5.42 9.89
N LYS A 45 11.06 5.91 8.70
CA LYS A 45 11.64 7.11 8.09
C LYS A 45 10.53 8.07 7.71
N SER A 46 10.64 9.34 8.10
CA SER A 46 9.69 10.37 7.68
C SER A 46 9.93 10.78 6.22
N PHE A 47 8.95 11.46 5.59
CA PHE A 47 9.11 11.96 4.23
C PHE A 47 10.30 12.90 4.07
N ALA A 48 10.65 13.66 5.12
CA ALA A 48 11.82 14.53 5.10
C ALA A 48 13.14 13.76 5.25
N GLN A 49 13.17 12.66 6.00
CA GLN A 49 14.38 11.86 6.21
C GLN A 49 14.78 11.03 4.98
N ILE A 50 13.81 10.60 4.17
CA ILE A 50 14.03 9.72 3.02
C ILE A 50 15.03 10.30 2.00
N PRO A 51 14.81 11.51 1.44
CA PRO A 51 15.73 12.07 0.44
C PRO A 51 17.06 12.56 1.02
N GLY A 52 17.15 12.75 2.34
CA GLY A 52 18.37 13.19 3.05
C GLY A 52 19.05 12.04 3.79
N GLU A 53 18.99 12.08 5.12
CA GLU A 53 19.63 11.13 6.06
C GLU A 53 19.58 9.68 5.58
N PHE A 54 18.44 9.18 5.12
CA PHE A 54 18.31 7.79 4.72
C PHE A 54 19.01 7.49 3.39
N SER A 55 18.87 8.35 2.39
CA SER A 55 19.58 8.20 1.12
C SER A 55 21.11 8.30 1.29
N GLU A 56 21.57 9.17 2.19
CA GLU A 56 22.99 9.26 2.58
C GLU A 56 23.46 7.97 3.27
N GLN A 57 22.67 7.43 4.21
CA GLN A 57 22.95 6.17 4.89
C GLN A 57 23.07 4.99 3.91
N VAL A 58 22.24 4.94 2.87
CA VAL A 58 22.28 3.89 1.84
C VAL A 58 23.37 4.16 0.78
N GLY A 59 23.90 5.39 0.71
CA GLY A 59 24.90 5.79 -0.29
C GLY A 59 24.33 6.05 -1.69
N ARG A 60 23.00 6.12 -1.82
CA ARG A 60 22.29 6.46 -3.07
C ARG A 60 20.86 6.91 -2.75
N ALA A 61 20.26 7.65 -3.69
CA ALA A 61 18.85 7.99 -3.60
C ALA A 61 17.99 6.71 -3.50
N VAL A 62 17.11 6.66 -2.49
CA VAL A 62 16.18 5.56 -2.25
C VAL A 62 14.80 6.08 -1.82
N GLN A 63 13.81 5.21 -1.91
CA GLN A 63 12.48 5.39 -1.35
C GLN A 63 12.20 4.34 -0.28
N VAL A 64 11.00 4.38 0.31
CA VAL A 64 10.49 3.29 1.14
C VAL A 64 9.32 2.61 0.43
N PRO A 65 9.18 1.28 0.51
CA PRO A 65 9.99 0.37 1.31
C PRO A 65 11.40 0.16 0.77
N THR A 66 12.32 -0.05 1.71
CA THR A 66 13.66 -0.58 1.46
C THR A 66 13.92 -1.65 2.51
N ILE A 67 14.47 -2.80 2.13
CA ILE A 67 14.95 -3.81 3.08
C ILE A 67 16.48 -3.82 3.13
N LYS A 68 17.05 -4.07 4.31
CA LYS A 68 18.47 -4.38 4.50
C LYS A 68 18.63 -5.83 4.97
N CYS A 69 19.56 -6.55 4.36
CA CYS A 69 20.00 -7.88 4.77
C CYS A 69 21.52 -7.95 4.71
N GLY A 70 22.17 -8.13 5.87
CA GLY A 70 23.62 -7.95 5.96
C GLY A 70 24.00 -6.52 5.54
N GLU A 71 24.85 -6.38 4.52
CA GLU A 71 25.26 -5.09 3.96
C GLU A 71 24.44 -4.66 2.73
N GLU A 72 23.54 -5.50 2.23
CA GLU A 72 22.79 -5.22 1.02
C GLU A 72 21.49 -4.47 1.31
N TYR A 73 21.22 -3.43 0.52
CA TYR A 73 19.95 -2.71 0.50
C TYR A 73 19.17 -2.98 -0.80
N VAL A 74 17.96 -3.51 -0.66
CA VAL A 74 17.02 -3.74 -1.76
C VAL A 74 15.86 -2.74 -1.63
N ASN A 75 15.67 -1.91 -2.65
CA ASN A 75 14.70 -0.83 -2.68
C ASN A 75 13.68 -1.09 -3.81
N GLU A 76 12.48 -0.49 -3.71
CA GLU A 76 11.29 -0.69 -4.55
C GLU A 76 10.48 -1.93 -4.19
N SER A 77 9.18 -1.77 -3.90
CA SER A 77 8.33 -2.86 -3.39
C SER A 77 8.30 -4.08 -4.30
N TRP A 78 8.29 -3.89 -5.62
CA TRP A 78 8.31 -4.99 -6.58
C TRP A 78 9.68 -5.70 -6.64
N VAL A 79 10.77 -4.94 -6.67
CA VAL A 79 12.13 -5.51 -6.67
C VAL A 79 12.39 -6.28 -5.38
N ILE A 80 11.91 -5.76 -4.25
CA ILE A 80 11.92 -6.46 -2.96
C ILE A 80 11.12 -7.75 -3.06
N SER A 81 9.90 -7.72 -3.60
CA SER A 81 9.09 -8.93 -3.79
C SER A 81 9.82 -9.99 -4.62
N GLU A 82 10.46 -9.58 -5.72
CA GLU A 82 11.23 -10.49 -6.58
C GLU A 82 12.45 -11.06 -5.86
N TYR A 83 13.15 -10.24 -5.10
CA TYR A 83 14.27 -10.67 -4.28
C TYR A 83 13.83 -11.70 -3.22
N LEU A 84 12.72 -11.45 -2.53
CA LEU A 84 12.19 -12.35 -1.51
C LEU A 84 11.70 -13.68 -2.11
N GLU A 85 10.99 -13.63 -3.24
CA GLU A 85 10.58 -14.84 -3.98
C GLU A 85 11.79 -15.66 -4.43
N ASN A 86 12.79 -15.02 -5.03
CA ASN A 86 13.97 -15.74 -5.54
C ASN A 86 14.81 -16.34 -4.40
N THR A 87 14.80 -15.72 -3.23
CA THR A 87 15.63 -16.15 -2.08
C THR A 87 14.91 -17.19 -1.22
N HIS A 88 13.59 -17.07 -1.03
CA HIS A 88 12.82 -17.85 -0.05
C HIS A 88 11.58 -18.55 -0.62
N GLY A 89 11.19 -18.25 -1.85
CA GLY A 89 10.05 -18.87 -2.51
C GLY A 89 10.27 -20.37 -2.72
N THR A 90 9.21 -21.15 -2.53
CA THR A 90 9.21 -22.60 -2.77
C THR A 90 7.98 -23.01 -3.57
N ALA A 91 7.95 -24.25 -4.06
CA ALA A 91 6.81 -24.78 -4.79
C ALA A 91 5.49 -24.74 -3.99
N GLY A 92 5.54 -24.91 -2.67
CA GLY A 92 4.37 -24.83 -1.79
C GLY A 92 4.12 -23.46 -1.16
N LYS A 93 5.00 -22.48 -1.43
CA LYS A 93 4.96 -21.17 -0.77
C LYS A 93 5.64 -20.13 -1.67
N SER A 94 4.88 -19.61 -2.62
CA SER A 94 5.33 -18.63 -3.61
C SER A 94 4.44 -17.40 -3.56
N LEU A 95 5.03 -16.21 -3.66
CA LEU A 95 4.33 -14.93 -3.76
C LEU A 95 3.52 -14.81 -5.06
N TYR A 96 3.88 -15.59 -6.08
CA TYR A 96 3.37 -15.48 -7.44
C TYR A 96 2.67 -16.76 -7.92
N GLY A 97 2.36 -17.69 -7.03
CA GLY A 97 1.76 -18.99 -7.37
C GLY A 97 2.68 -19.90 -8.18
N GLY A 98 4.01 -19.74 -8.07
CA GLY A 98 5.01 -20.67 -8.61
C GLY A 98 5.13 -20.71 -10.14
N SER A 99 4.54 -19.74 -10.86
CA SER A 99 4.57 -19.72 -12.33
C SER A 99 4.89 -18.35 -12.91
N ALA A 100 5.50 -18.35 -14.10
CA ALA A 100 5.78 -17.11 -14.84
C ALA A 100 4.50 -16.34 -15.21
N ALA A 101 3.39 -17.05 -15.45
CA ALA A 101 2.10 -16.44 -15.71
C ALA A 101 1.54 -15.75 -14.44
N GLY A 102 1.62 -16.43 -13.29
CA GLY A 102 1.21 -15.86 -12.00
C GLY A 102 2.01 -14.62 -11.61
N LYS A 103 3.33 -14.62 -11.85
CA LYS A 103 4.18 -13.44 -11.64
C LYS A 103 3.76 -12.25 -12.52
N ARG A 104 3.48 -12.50 -13.81
CA ARG A 104 2.99 -11.45 -14.71
C ARG A 104 1.62 -10.93 -14.30
N PHE A 105 0.73 -11.81 -13.85
CA PHE A 105 -0.58 -11.43 -13.33
C PHE A 105 -0.45 -10.55 -12.06
N CYS A 106 0.39 -10.96 -11.11
CA CYS A 106 0.68 -10.15 -9.92
C CYS A 106 1.22 -8.77 -10.28
N LYS A 107 2.15 -8.69 -11.25
CA LYS A 107 2.65 -7.39 -11.71
C LYS A 107 1.56 -6.54 -12.35
N PHE A 108 0.71 -7.15 -13.17
CA PHE A 108 -0.42 -6.45 -13.80
C PHE A 108 -1.38 -5.89 -12.75
N ILE A 109 -1.76 -6.67 -11.75
CA ILE A 109 -2.63 -6.22 -10.65
C ILE A 109 -1.97 -5.11 -9.85
N GLU A 110 -0.67 -5.21 -9.56
CA GLU A 110 0.05 -4.12 -8.89
C GLU A 110 -0.03 -2.84 -9.73
N LEU A 111 0.35 -2.89 -11.01
CA LEU A 111 0.31 -1.73 -11.89
C LEU A 111 -1.10 -1.12 -11.95
N TRP A 112 -2.11 -1.94 -12.22
CA TRP A 112 -3.52 -1.50 -12.26
C TRP A 112 -3.97 -0.85 -10.94
N THR A 113 -3.57 -1.42 -9.81
CA THR A 113 -3.91 -0.88 -8.48
C THR A 113 -3.38 0.55 -8.33
N TYR A 114 -2.12 0.80 -8.70
CA TYR A 114 -1.46 2.09 -8.44
C TYR A 114 -1.50 3.10 -9.59
N SER A 115 -1.84 2.68 -10.82
CA SER A 115 -1.96 3.55 -11.99
C SER A 115 -3.40 3.77 -12.45
N THR A 116 -4.39 3.14 -11.81
CA THR A 116 -5.78 3.22 -12.26
C THR A 116 -6.73 3.28 -11.09
N PHE A 117 -6.63 2.36 -10.14
CA PHE A 117 -7.50 2.41 -8.96
C PHE A 117 -7.12 3.56 -8.01
N ALA A 118 -5.82 3.71 -7.72
CA ALA A 118 -5.34 4.77 -6.83
C ALA A 118 -5.58 6.19 -7.33
N ASP A 119 -5.73 6.40 -8.64
CA ASP A 119 -6.06 7.73 -9.18
C ASP A 119 -7.41 8.25 -8.71
N GLU A 120 -8.36 7.36 -8.40
CA GLU A 120 -9.71 7.75 -7.98
C GLU A 120 -9.74 8.25 -6.52
N PHE A 121 -8.86 7.74 -5.66
CA PHE A 121 -8.87 8.09 -4.24
C PHE A 121 -7.69 8.98 -3.80
N ARG A 122 -6.64 9.15 -4.62
CA ARG A 122 -5.57 10.13 -4.40
C ARG A 122 -6.06 11.55 -4.08
N PRO A 123 -7.11 12.09 -4.74
CA PRO A 123 -7.64 13.41 -4.42
C PRO A 123 -8.13 13.54 -2.98
N ILE A 124 -8.60 12.44 -2.37
CA ILE A 124 -9.03 12.38 -0.97
C ILE A 124 -7.83 12.13 -0.07
N LEU A 125 -6.99 11.15 -0.41
CA LEU A 125 -5.94 10.69 0.48
C LEU A 125 -4.74 11.64 0.55
N TYR A 126 -4.36 12.36 -0.51
CA TYR A 126 -3.20 13.26 -0.43
C TYR A 126 -3.35 14.38 0.60
N PRO A 127 -4.46 15.13 0.67
CA PRO A 127 -4.64 16.12 1.73
C PRO A 127 -4.79 15.49 3.13
N VAL A 128 -5.37 14.29 3.23
CA VAL A 128 -5.43 13.54 4.50
C VAL A 128 -4.02 13.18 4.98
N VAL A 129 -3.21 12.53 4.15
CA VAL A 129 -1.82 12.16 4.48
C VAL A 129 -1.03 13.42 4.88
N TYR A 130 -1.14 14.50 4.09
CA TYR A 130 -0.50 15.78 4.38
C TYR A 130 -0.83 16.29 5.80
N SER A 131 -2.10 16.22 6.21
CA SER A 131 -2.52 16.71 7.53
C SER A 131 -1.97 15.89 8.72
N HIS A 132 -1.51 14.66 8.49
CA HIS A 132 -0.94 13.80 9.54
C HIS A 132 0.58 13.96 9.70
N MET A 133 1.26 14.58 8.73
CA MET A 133 2.71 14.70 8.73
C MET A 133 3.26 15.79 9.67
N ASP A 134 4.50 15.63 10.10
CA ASP A 134 5.28 16.74 10.66
C ASP A 134 5.56 17.85 9.63
N SER A 135 5.90 19.06 10.10
CA SER A 135 6.05 20.23 9.23
C SER A 135 7.16 20.09 8.17
N ALA A 136 8.24 19.37 8.46
CA ALA A 136 9.32 19.15 7.50
C ALA A 136 8.85 18.23 6.37
N SER A 137 8.18 17.14 6.75
CA SER A 137 7.57 16.16 5.85
C SER A 137 6.45 16.79 5.01
N GLN A 138 5.63 17.66 5.60
CA GLN A 138 4.62 18.45 4.87
C GLN A 138 5.23 19.32 3.78
N SER A 139 6.34 19.99 4.07
CA SER A 139 7.02 20.83 3.07
C SER A 139 7.51 20.00 1.88
N VAL A 140 8.17 18.86 2.15
CA VAL A 140 8.65 17.95 1.10
C VAL A 140 7.48 17.37 0.30
N PHE A 141 6.47 16.84 0.98
CA PHE A 141 5.30 16.23 0.34
C PHE A 141 4.52 17.24 -0.50
N LYS A 142 4.34 18.47 0.00
CA LYS A 142 3.65 19.52 -0.76
C LYS A 142 4.36 19.80 -2.08
N ASN A 143 5.69 19.94 -2.04
CA ASN A 143 6.48 20.18 -3.24
C ASN A 143 6.39 19.02 -4.23
N VAL A 144 6.37 17.77 -3.76
CA VAL A 144 6.24 16.59 -4.62
C VAL A 144 4.86 16.50 -5.29
N ILE A 145 3.78 16.77 -4.56
CA ILE A 145 2.41 16.52 -5.02
C ILE A 145 1.80 17.72 -5.76
N TRP A 146 2.06 18.93 -5.26
CA TRP A 146 1.47 20.17 -5.78
C TRP A 146 2.52 21.17 -6.32
N GLY A 147 3.81 20.97 -6.04
CA GLY A 147 4.86 21.93 -6.41
C GLY A 147 4.60 23.30 -5.78
N ASP A 148 4.89 24.36 -6.56
CA ASP A 148 4.65 25.75 -6.14
C ASP A 148 3.19 26.19 -6.28
N ASP A 149 2.28 25.31 -6.75
CA ASP A 149 0.85 25.61 -6.94
C ASP A 149 0.08 25.59 -5.62
N THR A 150 0.32 26.63 -4.82
CA THR A 150 -0.36 26.86 -3.55
C THR A 150 -1.89 26.95 -3.69
N PRO A 151 -2.47 27.59 -4.73
CA PRO A 151 -3.91 27.53 -4.97
C PRO A 151 -4.46 26.11 -5.11
N LYS A 152 -3.80 25.24 -5.88
CA LYS A 152 -4.22 23.83 -6.05
C LYS A 152 -4.15 23.05 -4.75
N TRP A 153 -3.10 23.21 -3.96
CA TRP A 153 -2.99 22.57 -2.64
C TRP A 153 -4.11 23.03 -1.69
N LYS A 154 -4.36 24.34 -1.61
CA LYS A 154 -5.46 24.89 -0.76
C LYS A 154 -6.82 24.37 -1.22
N ALA A 155 -7.08 24.35 -2.53
CA ALA A 155 -8.32 23.84 -3.10
C ALA A 155 -8.51 22.34 -2.81
N ALA A 156 -7.46 21.53 -2.93
CA ALA A 156 -7.50 20.10 -2.62
C ALA A 156 -7.86 19.86 -1.14
N THR A 157 -7.27 20.63 -0.23
CA THR A 157 -7.56 20.54 1.21
C THR A 157 -8.98 21.00 1.54
N ALA A 158 -9.45 22.10 0.94
CA ALA A 158 -10.79 22.63 1.18
C ALA A 158 -11.91 21.68 0.68
N ARG A 159 -11.67 20.94 -0.41
CA ARG A 159 -12.66 19.99 -0.98
C ARG A 159 -13.02 18.85 -0.03
N LEU A 160 -12.16 18.51 0.94
CA LEU A 160 -12.49 17.50 1.94
C LEU A 160 -13.68 17.89 2.84
N ALA A 161 -14.03 19.18 2.90
CA ALA A 161 -15.20 19.65 3.64
C ALA A 161 -16.49 19.66 2.79
N ASP A 162 -16.42 19.37 1.49
CA ASP A 162 -17.57 19.32 0.59
C ASP A 162 -18.13 17.88 0.51
N PRO A 163 -19.29 17.59 1.14
CA PRO A 163 -19.85 16.26 1.17
C PRO A 163 -20.33 15.78 -0.20
N GLU A 164 -20.79 16.68 -1.08
CA GLU A 164 -21.22 16.30 -2.43
C GLU A 164 -20.02 15.92 -3.29
N TRP A 165 -18.91 16.64 -3.15
CA TRP A 165 -17.67 16.28 -3.85
C TRP A 165 -17.13 14.94 -3.35
N LEU A 166 -17.12 14.70 -2.03
CA LEU A 166 -16.69 13.43 -1.46
C LEU A 166 -17.52 12.27 -1.99
N GLU A 167 -18.85 12.37 -1.99
CA GLU A 167 -19.71 11.30 -2.50
C GLU A 167 -19.46 11.02 -3.99
N ARG A 168 -19.26 12.06 -4.81
CA ARG A 168 -18.88 11.88 -6.22
C ARG A 168 -17.54 11.14 -6.36
N GLN A 169 -16.54 11.42 -5.52
CA GLN A 169 -15.27 10.70 -5.54
C GLN A 169 -15.43 9.24 -5.09
N PHE A 170 -16.24 8.97 -4.05
CA PHE A 170 -16.54 7.61 -3.64
C PHE A 170 -17.25 6.84 -4.75
N GLU A 171 -18.23 7.45 -5.44
CA GLU A 171 -18.90 6.83 -6.57
C GLU A 171 -17.95 6.51 -7.72
N MET A 172 -17.04 7.43 -8.08
CA MET A 172 -16.01 7.18 -9.10
C MET A 172 -15.08 6.03 -8.70
N THR A 173 -14.67 6.00 -7.43
CA THR A 173 -13.85 4.92 -6.87
C THR A 173 -14.59 3.59 -6.97
N ARG A 174 -15.86 3.52 -6.56
CA ARG A 174 -16.70 2.31 -6.68
C ARG A 174 -16.85 1.85 -8.12
N LYS A 175 -17.08 2.78 -9.06
CA LYS A 175 -17.16 2.47 -10.50
C LYS A 175 -15.87 1.83 -11.00
N ARG A 176 -14.71 2.32 -10.56
CA ARG A 176 -13.42 1.74 -10.96
C ARG A 176 -13.22 0.33 -10.41
N MET A 177 -13.71 0.06 -9.20
CA MET A 177 -13.63 -1.28 -8.58
C MET A 177 -14.57 -2.32 -9.19
N LYS A 178 -15.51 -1.92 -10.06
CA LYS A 178 -16.42 -2.88 -10.73
C LYS A 178 -15.68 -3.95 -11.53
N LEU A 179 -14.52 -3.64 -12.10
CA LEU A 179 -13.72 -4.64 -12.80
C LEU A 179 -13.21 -5.71 -11.82
N LEU A 180 -12.70 -5.30 -10.66
CA LEU A 180 -12.21 -6.21 -9.63
C LEU A 180 -13.35 -7.03 -9.01
N GLU A 181 -14.50 -6.41 -8.79
CA GLU A 181 -15.74 -7.08 -8.36
C GLU A 181 -16.13 -8.20 -9.33
N SER A 182 -16.19 -7.90 -10.63
CA SER A 182 -16.52 -8.92 -11.65
C SER A 182 -15.46 -10.01 -11.76
N PHE A 183 -14.18 -9.66 -11.57
CA PHE A 183 -13.09 -10.63 -11.56
C PHE A 183 -13.21 -11.59 -10.37
N LEU A 184 -13.44 -11.07 -9.16
CA LEU A 184 -13.67 -11.86 -7.95
C LEU A 184 -14.92 -12.73 -8.06
N ALA A 185 -15.99 -12.23 -8.69
CA ALA A 185 -17.21 -13.01 -8.94
C ALA A 185 -17.00 -14.19 -9.90
N ALA A 186 -15.99 -14.11 -10.78
CA ALA A 186 -15.60 -15.17 -11.70
C ALA A 186 -14.47 -16.07 -11.16
N SER A 187 -13.91 -15.75 -10.00
CA SER A 187 -12.87 -16.54 -9.35
C SER A 187 -13.47 -17.82 -8.74
N ASP A 188 -12.69 -18.89 -8.71
CA ASP A 188 -13.04 -20.15 -8.05
C ASP A 188 -12.64 -20.17 -6.57
N GLY A 189 -12.06 -19.08 -6.05
CA GLY A 189 -11.67 -18.94 -4.65
C GLY A 189 -11.72 -17.50 -4.13
N PRO A 190 -11.42 -17.29 -2.84
CA PRO A 190 -11.60 -16.00 -2.17
C PRO A 190 -10.56 -14.95 -2.54
N PHE A 191 -9.48 -15.31 -3.23
CA PHE A 191 -8.35 -14.44 -3.55
C PHE A 191 -8.18 -14.26 -5.07
N LEU A 192 -7.34 -13.31 -5.47
CA LEU A 192 -7.16 -12.92 -6.87
C LEU A 192 -6.48 -13.99 -7.73
N MET A 193 -5.80 -14.94 -7.11
CA MET A 193 -5.25 -16.12 -7.79
C MET A 193 -6.00 -17.41 -7.44
N GLY A 194 -7.22 -17.31 -6.90
CA GLY A 194 -8.06 -18.45 -6.53
C GLY A 194 -8.02 -18.72 -5.02
N GLN A 195 -7.50 -19.88 -4.62
CA GLN A 195 -7.60 -20.38 -3.24
C GLN A 195 -6.61 -19.78 -2.25
N GLU A 196 -5.43 -19.38 -2.73
CA GLU A 196 -4.32 -18.92 -1.88
C GLU A 196 -4.07 -17.43 -2.10
N VAL A 197 -3.68 -16.75 -1.02
CA VAL A 197 -3.23 -15.36 -1.07
C VAL A 197 -1.96 -15.22 -1.90
N SER A 198 -1.84 -14.10 -2.61
CA SER A 198 -0.70 -13.81 -3.48
C SER A 198 -0.26 -12.35 -3.38
N HIS A 199 0.84 -12.01 -4.04
CA HIS A 199 1.27 -10.61 -4.18
C HIS A 199 0.23 -9.71 -4.87
N ALA A 200 -0.63 -10.29 -5.71
CA ALA A 200 -1.77 -9.57 -6.29
C ALA A 200 -2.71 -9.06 -5.18
N ASP A 201 -3.05 -9.92 -4.22
CA ASP A 201 -3.90 -9.57 -3.08
C ASP A 201 -3.20 -8.56 -2.16
N PHE A 202 -1.89 -8.72 -1.95
CA PHE A 202 -1.11 -7.78 -1.13
C PHE A 202 -1.05 -6.38 -1.74
N SER A 203 -1.02 -6.30 -3.07
CA SER A 203 -1.08 -5.02 -3.80
C SER A 203 -2.40 -4.29 -3.56
N VAL A 204 -3.54 -4.98 -3.67
CA VAL A 204 -4.87 -4.40 -3.43
C VAL A 204 -5.08 -4.12 -1.93
N SER A 205 -4.62 -5.01 -1.05
CA SER A 205 -4.70 -4.83 0.40
C SER A 205 -3.87 -3.64 0.88
N GLY A 206 -2.72 -3.36 0.24
CA GLY A 206 -1.95 -2.15 0.51
C GLY A 206 -2.73 -0.88 0.16
N ALA A 207 -3.45 -0.87 -0.96
CA ALA A 207 -4.32 0.24 -1.32
C ALA A 207 -5.48 0.41 -0.33
N TYR A 208 -6.10 -0.68 0.13
CA TYR A 208 -7.09 -0.64 1.20
C TYR A 208 -6.53 -0.03 2.48
N ALA A 209 -5.36 -0.50 2.93
CA ALA A 209 -4.73 0.03 4.14
C ALA A 209 -4.45 1.54 4.04
N TRP A 210 -4.06 2.03 2.86
CA TRP A 210 -3.92 3.48 2.64
C TRP A 210 -5.28 4.21 2.67
N CYS A 211 -6.33 3.63 2.08
CA CYS A 211 -7.68 4.20 2.11
C CYS A 211 -8.22 4.36 3.54
N ARG A 212 -7.78 3.52 4.47
CA ARG A 212 -8.20 3.56 5.88
C ARG A 212 -7.84 4.86 6.61
N MET A 213 -6.92 5.65 6.07
CA MET A 213 -6.65 6.99 6.60
C MET A 213 -7.86 7.94 6.55
N HIS A 214 -8.80 7.71 5.63
CA HIS A 214 -10.04 8.47 5.60
C HIS A 214 -11.17 7.60 6.19
N LYS A 215 -11.73 8.06 7.32
CA LYS A 215 -12.71 7.31 8.13
C LYS A 215 -13.89 6.73 7.34
N ASP A 216 -14.33 7.40 6.28
CA ASP A 216 -15.52 7.01 5.52
C ASP A 216 -15.21 6.05 4.36
N MET A 217 -13.94 5.92 3.92
CA MET A 217 -13.59 5.14 2.72
C MET A 217 -13.94 3.65 2.85
N ASP A 218 -13.84 3.09 4.05
CA ASP A 218 -14.17 1.69 4.30
C ASP A 218 -15.62 1.38 3.91
N GLN A 219 -16.59 2.13 4.47
CA GLN A 219 -18.01 1.90 4.22
C GLN A 219 -18.47 2.49 2.87
N ALA A 220 -17.94 3.64 2.48
CA ALA A 220 -18.33 4.32 1.26
C ALA A 220 -17.82 3.62 -0.01
N VAL A 221 -16.76 2.83 0.08
CA VAL A 221 -16.13 2.16 -1.07
C VAL A 221 -16.00 0.66 -0.83
N TRP A 222 -15.12 0.25 0.07
CA TRP A 222 -14.63 -1.13 0.17
C TRP A 222 -15.69 -2.13 0.65
N ARG A 223 -16.60 -1.68 1.52
CA ARG A 223 -17.73 -2.46 2.06
C ARG A 223 -19.07 -2.01 1.51
N HIS A 224 -19.07 -1.22 0.44
CA HIS A 224 -20.29 -0.74 -0.16
C HIS A 224 -21.11 -1.89 -0.75
N HIS A 225 -22.43 -1.90 -0.53
CA HIS A 225 -23.33 -2.99 -0.94
C HIS A 225 -23.35 -3.28 -2.46
N SER A 226 -22.83 -2.36 -3.27
CA SER A 226 -22.69 -2.56 -4.72
C SER A 226 -21.44 -3.35 -5.11
N LEU A 227 -20.56 -3.68 -4.18
CA LEU A 227 -19.31 -4.43 -4.37
C LEU A 227 -19.24 -5.62 -3.38
N PRO A 228 -20.23 -6.53 -3.37
CA PRO A 228 -20.27 -7.62 -2.39
C PRO A 228 -19.06 -8.56 -2.48
N LYS A 229 -18.55 -8.88 -3.68
CA LYS A 229 -17.40 -9.79 -3.83
C LYS A 229 -16.09 -9.15 -3.36
N LEU A 230 -15.94 -7.85 -3.57
CA LEU A 230 -14.85 -7.11 -2.96
C LEU A 230 -14.93 -7.15 -1.42
N GLY A 231 -16.13 -7.03 -0.85
CA GLY A 231 -16.35 -7.15 0.59
C GLY A 231 -15.97 -8.53 1.13
N GLU A 232 -16.39 -9.60 0.43
CA GLU A 232 -16.03 -10.99 0.75
C GLU A 232 -14.51 -11.22 0.67
N TRP A 233 -13.86 -10.74 -0.39
CA TRP A 233 -12.41 -10.78 -0.55
C TRP A 233 -11.69 -10.05 0.59
N LEU A 234 -12.20 -8.87 0.97
CA LEU A 234 -11.62 -8.08 2.06
C LEU A 234 -11.72 -8.84 3.39
N ASP A 235 -12.87 -9.45 3.67
CA ASP A 235 -13.03 -10.25 4.88
C ASP A 235 -12.09 -11.46 4.89
N ALA A 236 -11.92 -12.15 3.77
CA ALA A 236 -10.95 -13.23 3.63
C ALA A 236 -9.50 -12.74 3.86
N MET A 237 -9.13 -11.59 3.30
CA MET A 237 -7.81 -10.98 3.50
C MET A 237 -7.55 -10.62 4.97
N LEU A 238 -8.54 -10.05 5.65
CA LEU A 238 -8.42 -9.71 7.08
C LEU A 238 -8.38 -10.95 7.98
N GLN A 239 -8.98 -12.07 7.56
CA GLN A 239 -8.99 -13.34 8.28
C GLN A 239 -7.79 -14.24 7.96
N SER A 240 -6.99 -13.91 6.94
CA SER A 240 -5.80 -14.69 6.51
C SER A 240 -4.71 -14.84 7.59
N GLY A 241 -4.76 -14.05 8.66
CA GLY A 241 -3.71 -13.99 9.69
C GLY A 241 -2.49 -13.15 9.30
N LEU A 242 -2.41 -12.66 8.06
CA LEU A 242 -1.31 -11.80 7.59
C LEU A 242 -1.51 -10.33 7.97
N VAL A 243 -2.75 -9.85 7.90
CA VAL A 243 -3.08 -8.45 8.16
C VAL A 243 -3.26 -8.21 9.67
N GLU A 244 -2.42 -7.36 10.24
CA GLU A 244 -2.62 -6.89 11.62
C GLU A 244 -3.66 -5.77 11.62
N THR A 245 -4.93 -6.10 11.87
CA THR A 245 -6.05 -5.12 11.86
C THR A 245 -5.86 -3.92 12.78
N ARG A 246 -5.10 -4.08 13.88
CA ARG A 246 -4.72 -2.97 14.76
C ARG A 246 -3.92 -1.87 14.06
N ARG A 247 -3.22 -2.21 12.97
CA ARG A 247 -2.44 -1.31 12.11
C ARG A 247 -3.28 -0.68 10.99
N LEU A 248 -4.60 -0.91 10.95
CA LEU A 248 -5.52 -0.28 9.98
C LEU A 248 -6.36 0.84 10.62
N LYS A 249 -5.94 1.32 11.79
CA LYS A 249 -6.64 2.32 12.58
C LYS A 249 -6.24 3.73 12.20
#